data_AF-A0A4V2E7I7-F1
#
_entry.id   AF-A0A4V2E7I7-F1
#
_cell.length_a   1.000
_cell.length_b   1.000
_cell.length_c   1.000
_cell.angle_alpha   90.00
_cell.angle_beta   90.00
_cell.angle_gamma   90.00
#
_symmetry.space_group_name_H-M   'P 1'
#
loop_
_entity.id
_entity.type
_entity.pdbx_description
1 polymer ?
#
loop_
_entity_poly.entity_id
_entity_poly.type
_entity_poly.pdbx_seq_one_letter_code
_entity_poly.pdbx_strand_id
1 'polypeptide(L)'
;MRKELLRRQARVCLLVAAAMLASSGAGLAEPTADTIAVNVDQAKLVRLPGKVATIVVGNPLIADVTLQPGGMIVVTGKGYGATNFIALDRGGEILVDRQIQVEGPSDRLVTVYRGIERESYSCMPLCQRRLTLGDSDAYFNHTMTQAGSLSNSASGAAGGAAKTN
;
A
#
# COMPACT_ATOMS: atom_id res chain seq x y z
N MET A 1 44.59 31.14 -46.11
CA MET A 1 43.40 31.65 -45.39
C MET A 1 42.22 30.66 -45.32
N ARG A 2 41.66 30.12 -46.43
CA ARG A 2 40.50 29.18 -46.38
C ARG A 2 40.68 27.93 -45.50
N LYS A 3 41.88 27.33 -45.48
CA LYS A 3 42.18 26.11 -44.70
C LYS A 3 42.17 26.33 -43.17
N GLU A 4 42.44 27.55 -42.69
CA GLU A 4 42.43 27.87 -41.26
C GLU A 4 41.02 28.14 -40.72
N LEU A 5 40.13 28.72 -41.54
CA LEU A 5 38.71 28.84 -41.19
C LEU A 5 38.05 27.47 -41.06
N LEU A 6 38.31 26.54 -41.98
CA LEU A 6 37.78 25.16 -41.94
C LEU A 6 38.25 24.39 -40.69
N ARG A 7 39.52 24.58 -40.27
CA ARG A 7 40.05 23.96 -39.04
C ARG A 7 39.49 24.58 -37.77
N ARG A 8 39.22 25.89 -37.75
CA ARG A 8 38.55 26.58 -36.62
C ARG A 8 37.08 26.14 -36.50
N GLN A 9 36.37 26.03 -37.61
CA GLN A 9 34.98 25.56 -37.67
C GLN A 9 34.86 24.11 -37.16
N ALA A 10 35.77 23.22 -37.58
CA ALA A 10 35.80 21.83 -37.11
C ALA A 10 36.09 21.69 -35.60
N ARG A 11 36.96 22.55 -35.03
CA ARG A 11 37.24 22.57 -33.58
C ARG A 11 36.07 23.10 -32.75
N VAL A 12 35.34 24.09 -33.27
CA VAL A 12 34.13 24.62 -32.61
C VAL A 12 33.01 23.59 -32.60
N CYS A 13 32.80 22.86 -33.72
CA CYS A 13 31.81 21.77 -33.76
C CYS A 13 32.16 20.62 -32.79
N LEU A 14 33.44 20.28 -32.65
CA LEU A 14 33.88 19.22 -31.73
C LEU A 14 33.67 19.57 -30.25
N LEU A 15 33.84 20.86 -29.88
CA LEU A 15 33.61 21.33 -28.51
C LEU A 15 32.12 21.43 -28.16
N VAL A 16 31.26 21.77 -29.12
CA VAL A 16 29.79 21.79 -28.92
C VAL A 16 29.23 20.37 -28.78
N ALA A 17 29.77 19.40 -29.52
CA ALA A 17 29.36 18.01 -29.39
C ALA A 17 29.72 17.43 -28.00
N ALA A 18 30.92 17.72 -27.48
CA ALA A 18 31.34 17.27 -26.16
C ALA A 18 30.51 17.86 -25.00
N ALA A 19 29.99 19.08 -25.16
CA ALA A 19 29.12 19.72 -24.16
C ALA A 19 27.70 19.13 -24.10
N MET A 20 27.20 18.56 -25.20
CA MET A 20 25.86 17.93 -25.23
C MET A 20 25.81 16.49 -24.70
N LEU A 21 26.97 15.83 -24.57
CA LEU A 21 27.06 14.48 -23.97
C LEU A 21 27.22 14.52 -22.43
N ALA A 22 27.43 15.69 -21.83
CA ALA A 22 27.63 15.84 -20.39
C ALA A 22 26.35 16.17 -19.59
N SER A 23 25.20 16.36 -20.27
CA SER A 23 23.94 16.80 -19.66
C SER A 23 22.94 15.66 -19.36
N SER A 24 23.32 14.39 -19.53
CA SER A 24 22.48 13.22 -19.20
C SER A 24 22.54 12.83 -17.72
N GLY A 25 22.59 13.82 -16.82
CA GLY A 25 22.37 13.61 -15.39
C GLY A 25 20.89 13.72 -15.06
N ALA A 26 20.08 12.79 -15.54
CA ALA A 26 18.71 12.64 -15.05
C ALA A 26 18.81 12.17 -13.59
N GLY A 27 18.77 13.11 -12.65
CA GLY A 27 18.60 12.79 -11.24
C GLY A 27 17.33 11.97 -11.09
N LEU A 28 17.48 10.69 -10.76
CA LEU A 28 16.38 9.89 -10.27
C LEU A 28 15.93 10.56 -8.97
N ALA A 29 14.82 11.27 -9.00
CA ALA A 29 14.18 11.77 -7.81
C ALA A 29 13.92 10.55 -6.90
N GLU A 30 14.60 10.51 -5.75
CA GLU A 30 14.28 9.53 -4.72
C GLU A 30 12.79 9.68 -4.39
N PRO A 31 12.03 8.58 -4.29
CA PRO A 31 10.65 8.66 -3.83
C PRO A 31 10.68 9.28 -2.44
N THR A 32 10.10 10.47 -2.32
CA THR A 32 9.95 11.19 -1.06
C THR A 32 9.37 10.23 -0.02
N ALA A 33 10.16 9.91 1.00
CA ALA A 33 9.87 8.92 2.04
C ALA A 33 8.71 9.30 2.99
N ASP A 34 7.92 10.30 2.59
CA ASP A 34 6.87 10.94 3.39
C ASP A 34 5.53 10.20 3.29
N THR A 35 5.37 9.28 2.33
CA THR A 35 4.15 8.49 2.15
C THR A 35 4.41 7.00 2.32
N ILE A 36 3.62 6.36 3.18
CA ILE A 36 3.59 4.91 3.36
C ILE A 36 2.50 4.34 2.45
N ALA A 37 2.91 3.74 1.33
CA ALA A 37 2.01 2.93 0.50
C ALA A 37 1.79 1.54 1.13
N VAL A 38 0.53 1.16 1.33
CA VAL A 38 0.08 -0.15 1.80
C VAL A 38 -1.13 -0.61 0.96
N ASN A 39 -1.26 -1.90 0.68
CA ASN A 39 -2.41 -2.42 -0.03
C ASN A 39 -3.56 -2.73 0.95
N VAL A 40 -4.81 -2.63 0.49
CA VAL A 40 -5.97 -3.12 1.26
C VAL A 40 -5.77 -4.59 1.63
N ASP A 41 -6.19 -4.96 2.84
CA ASP A 41 -6.06 -6.28 3.45
C ASP A 41 -4.60 -6.71 3.73
N GLN A 42 -3.65 -5.77 3.69
CA GLN A 42 -2.24 -6.04 3.96
C GLN A 42 -1.67 -5.17 5.07
N ALA A 43 -0.59 -5.68 5.66
CA ALA A 43 0.17 -4.98 6.68
C ALA A 43 1.59 -4.69 6.22
N LYS A 44 2.11 -3.52 6.59
CA LYS A 44 3.47 -3.07 6.32
C LYS A 44 4.16 -2.68 7.61
N LEU A 45 5.35 -3.22 7.81
CA LEU A 45 6.22 -2.88 8.92
C LEU A 45 7.02 -1.62 8.57
N VAL A 46 6.99 -0.64 9.47
CA VAL A 46 7.76 0.61 9.34
C VAL A 46 8.48 0.90 10.64
N ARG A 47 9.75 1.29 10.54
CA ARG A 47 10.54 1.67 11.72
C ARG A 47 10.40 3.16 11.99
N LEU A 48 10.14 3.53 13.23
CA LEU A 48 10.04 4.92 13.65
C LEU A 48 11.35 5.41 14.31
N PRO A 49 11.69 6.70 14.14
CA PRO A 49 12.78 7.32 14.88
C PRO A 49 12.37 7.57 16.33
N GLY A 50 13.31 7.38 17.25
CA GLY A 50 13.12 7.71 18.67
C GLY A 50 12.20 6.75 19.44
N LYS A 51 11.82 7.17 20.65
CA LYS A 51 10.93 6.41 21.55
C LYS A 51 9.51 6.96 21.46
N VAL A 52 8.71 6.37 20.58
CA VAL A 52 7.29 6.68 20.43
C VAL A 52 6.50 6.14 21.63
N ALA A 53 5.60 6.96 22.16
CA ALA A 53 4.71 6.61 23.24
C ALA A 53 3.26 6.47 22.78
N THR A 54 2.83 7.37 21.90
CA THR A 54 1.44 7.48 21.46
C THR A 54 1.38 7.58 19.95
N ILE A 55 0.39 6.92 19.35
CA ILE A 55 0.07 7.04 17.92
C ILE A 55 -1.37 7.53 17.79
N VAL A 56 -1.56 8.52 16.93
CA VAL A 56 -2.87 9.06 16.55
C VAL A 56 -3.05 8.83 15.07
N VAL A 57 -4.15 8.20 14.68
CA VAL A 57 -4.48 7.91 13.28
C VAL A 57 -5.64 8.81 12.88
N GLY A 58 -5.53 9.48 11.72
CA GLY A 58 -6.56 10.39 11.22
C GLY A 58 -7.89 9.67 10.95
N ASN A 59 -7.86 8.59 10.16
CA ASN A 59 -9.03 7.76 9.86
C ASN A 59 -8.73 6.25 10.01
N PRO A 60 -9.14 5.61 11.12
CA PRO A 60 -8.90 4.19 11.37
C PRO A 60 -9.71 3.24 10.47
N LEU A 61 -10.67 3.74 9.68
CA LEU A 61 -11.40 2.96 8.68
C LEU A 61 -10.60 2.79 7.38
N ILE A 62 -9.67 3.70 7.08
CA ILE A 62 -8.80 3.63 5.89
C ILE A 62 -7.55 2.82 6.21
N ALA A 63 -6.83 3.19 7.29
CA ALA A 63 -5.66 2.47 7.74
C ALA A 63 -5.58 2.46 9.26
N ASP A 64 -4.92 1.46 9.83
CA ASP A 64 -4.70 1.33 11.26
C ASP A 64 -3.22 1.15 11.55
N VAL A 65 -2.75 1.66 12.69
CA VAL A 65 -1.34 1.63 13.05
C VAL A 65 -1.18 1.15 14.48
N THR A 66 -0.46 0.05 14.64
CA THR A 66 -0.17 -0.50 15.97
C THR A 66 1.33 -0.39 16.27
N LEU A 67 1.66 0.05 17.48
CA LEU A 67 3.02 0.11 17.96
C LEU A 67 3.48 -1.27 18.45
N GLN A 68 4.62 -1.72 17.95
CA GLN A 68 5.29 -2.94 18.37
C GLN A 68 6.51 -2.63 19.24
N PRO A 69 6.92 -3.55 20.14
CA PRO A 69 8.16 -3.41 20.88
C PRO A 69 9.36 -3.15 19.94
N GLY A 70 10.29 -2.28 20.36
CA GLY A 70 11.49 -1.97 19.58
C GLY A 70 11.37 -0.81 18.58
N GLY A 71 10.31 0.00 18.68
CA GLY A 71 10.14 1.22 17.86
C GLY A 71 9.71 0.93 16.43
N MET A 72 9.00 -0.18 16.22
CA MET A 72 8.39 -0.53 14.94
C MET A 72 6.89 -0.31 15.01
N ILE A 73 6.29 0.01 13.88
CA ILE A 73 4.84 0.04 13.72
C ILE A 73 4.41 -0.95 12.66
N VAL A 74 3.22 -1.51 12.85
CA VAL A 74 2.51 -2.28 11.85
C VAL A 74 1.38 -1.41 11.33
N VAL A 75 1.50 -0.98 10.07
CA VAL A 75 0.48 -0.22 9.35
C VAL A 75 -0.37 -1.22 8.58
N THR A 76 -1.68 -1.24 8.82
CA THR A 76 -2.62 -2.15 8.15
C THR A 76 -3.56 -1.34 7.26
N GLY A 77 -3.61 -1.66 5.96
CA GLY A 77 -4.58 -1.09 5.03
C GLY A 77 -5.94 -1.75 5.21
N LYS A 78 -6.95 -0.98 5.61
CA LYS A 78 -8.33 -1.46 5.83
C LYS A 78 -9.28 -1.07 4.70
N GLY A 79 -9.09 0.10 4.11
CA GLY A 79 -9.93 0.59 3.02
C GLY A 79 -9.22 1.58 2.11
N TYR A 80 -9.76 1.78 0.91
CA TYR A 80 -9.15 2.65 -0.09
C TYR A 80 -9.14 4.11 0.36
N GLY A 81 -8.06 4.80 0.03
CA GLY A 81 -7.94 6.24 0.23
C GLY A 81 -6.60 6.64 0.83
N ALA A 82 -6.53 7.89 1.26
CA ALA A 82 -5.39 8.44 1.96
C ALA A 82 -5.78 8.83 3.38
N THR A 83 -4.92 8.54 4.34
CA THR A 83 -5.01 9.07 5.70
C THR A 83 -3.60 9.40 6.19
N ASN A 84 -3.42 9.78 7.44
CA ASN A 84 -2.12 9.99 8.04
C ASN A 84 -2.09 9.40 9.45
N PHE A 85 -0.88 9.31 9.99
CA PHE A 85 -0.68 9.04 11.41
C PHE A 85 0.36 10.00 11.98
N ILE A 86 0.18 10.30 13.25
CA ILE A 86 1.06 11.15 14.03
C ILE A 86 1.58 10.33 15.20
N ALA A 87 2.90 10.27 15.34
CA ALA A 87 3.57 9.63 16.47
C ALA A 87 4.11 10.70 17.43
N LEU A 88 3.78 10.54 18.71
CA LEU A 88 4.20 11.42 19.79
C LEU A 88 5.15 10.70 20.75
N ASP A 89 6.04 11.47 21.36
CA ASP A 89 6.86 11.00 22.49
C ASP A 89 6.08 11.08 23.83
N ARG A 90 6.75 10.82 24.96
CA ARG A 90 6.11 10.93 26.29
C ARG A 90 5.88 12.38 26.75
N GLY A 91 6.61 13.34 26.18
CA GLY A 91 6.43 14.78 26.42
C GLY A 91 5.30 15.40 25.60
N GLY A 92 4.76 14.69 24.62
CA GLY A 92 3.75 15.18 23.68
C GLY A 92 4.34 15.86 22.45
N GLU A 93 5.66 15.76 22.24
CA GLU A 93 6.33 16.27 21.03
C GLU A 93 6.03 15.35 19.84
N ILE A 94 5.77 15.95 18.68
CA ILE A 94 5.55 15.23 17.43
C ILE A 94 6.89 14.72 16.90
N LEU A 95 7.05 13.40 16.87
CA LEU A 95 8.23 12.74 16.33
C LEU A 95 8.09 12.48 14.83
N VAL A 96 6.89 12.12 14.39
CA VAL A 96 6.58 11.79 12.99
C VAL A 96 5.16 12.21 12.67
N ASP A 97 4.96 12.83 11.50
CA ASP A 97 3.68 12.97 10.83
C ASP A 97 3.87 12.53 9.38
N ARG A 98 3.15 11.49 8.94
CA ARG A 98 3.29 10.91 7.60
C ARG A 98 1.95 10.48 7.03
N GLN A 99 1.84 10.60 5.73
CA GLN A 99 0.68 10.13 4.98
C GLN A 99 0.76 8.61 4.78
N ILE A 100 -0.39 7.95 4.86
CA ILE A 100 -0.61 6.56 4.49
C ILE A 100 -1.51 6.57 3.26
N GLN A 101 -1.01 6.00 2.17
CA GLN A 101 -1.78 5.77 0.96
C GLN A 101 -2.18 4.30 0.92
N VAL A 102 -3.49 4.04 0.91
CA VAL A 102 -4.02 2.69 0.80
C VAL A 102 -4.47 2.41 -0.62
N GLU A 103 -3.83 1.42 -1.22
CA GLU A 103 -3.96 1.05 -2.63
C GLU A 103 -4.80 -0.21 -2.84
N GLY A 104 -5.13 -0.48 -4.10
CA GLY A 104 -5.69 -1.74 -4.60
C GLY A 104 -5.03 -2.99 -3.99
N PRO A 105 -5.74 -4.12 -3.82
CA PRO A 105 -5.10 -5.39 -3.52
C PRO A 105 -4.02 -5.71 -4.56
N SER A 106 -2.86 -6.20 -4.14
CA SER A 106 -1.77 -6.58 -5.06
C SER A 106 -1.95 -7.97 -5.68
N ASP A 107 -2.96 -8.70 -5.20
CA ASP A 107 -3.22 -10.10 -5.46
C ASP A 107 -3.72 -10.29 -6.91
N ARG A 108 -3.74 -11.53 -7.43
CA ARG A 108 -4.33 -11.85 -8.74
C ARG A 108 -5.87 -11.72 -8.70
N LEU A 109 -6.33 -10.47 -8.64
CA LEU A 109 -7.72 -10.09 -8.54
C LEU A 109 -8.34 -10.00 -9.94
N VAL A 110 -9.50 -10.63 -10.10
CA VAL A 110 -10.35 -10.47 -11.28
C VAL A 110 -11.65 -9.82 -10.82
N THR A 111 -11.98 -8.67 -11.41
CA THR A 111 -13.24 -7.98 -11.16
C THR A 111 -14.18 -8.18 -12.34
N VAL A 112 -15.38 -8.68 -12.08
CA VAL A 112 -16.43 -8.89 -13.09
C VAL A 112 -17.51 -7.84 -12.88
N TYR A 113 -17.85 -7.12 -13.95
CA TYR A 113 -18.94 -6.15 -13.97
C TYR A 113 -20.13 -6.70 -14.75
N ARG A 114 -21.32 -6.71 -14.14
CA ARG A 114 -22.59 -7.10 -14.75
C ARG A 114 -23.58 -5.94 -14.65
N GLY A 115 -23.43 -4.97 -15.55
CA GLY A 115 -24.10 -3.68 -15.41
C GLY A 115 -23.49 -2.90 -14.25
N ILE A 116 -24.29 -2.55 -13.24
CA ILE A 116 -23.84 -1.87 -12.02
C ILE A 116 -23.30 -2.84 -10.96
N GLU A 117 -23.53 -4.14 -11.14
CA GLU A 117 -23.11 -5.17 -10.18
C GLU A 117 -21.62 -5.45 -10.36
N ARG A 118 -20.84 -5.23 -9.29
CA ARG A 118 -19.42 -5.55 -9.24
C ARG A 118 -19.18 -6.78 -8.37
N GLU A 119 -18.39 -7.72 -8.88
CA GLU A 119 -17.99 -8.93 -8.18
C GLU A 119 -16.47 -9.10 -8.25
N SER A 120 -15.81 -9.40 -7.13
CA SER A 120 -14.35 -9.59 -7.07
C SER A 120 -13.98 -11.05 -6.83
N TYR A 121 -12.92 -11.52 -7.49
CA TYR A 121 -12.45 -12.90 -7.42
C TYR A 121 -10.94 -12.94 -7.22
N SER A 122 -10.45 -13.89 -6.42
CA SER A 122 -9.03 -14.20 -6.28
C SER A 122 -8.69 -15.45 -7.09
N CYS A 123 -7.80 -15.33 -8.08
CA CYS A 123 -7.55 -16.40 -9.06
C CYS A 123 -6.13 -16.97 -8.94
N MET A 124 -6.01 -18.08 -8.21
CA MET A 124 -4.75 -18.83 -8.06
C MET A 124 -5.00 -20.33 -7.78
N PRO A 125 -4.94 -21.26 -8.76
CA PRO A 125 -5.09 -21.10 -10.22
C PRO A 125 -6.57 -21.05 -10.66
N LEU A 126 -7.50 -21.47 -9.79
CA LEU A 126 -8.95 -21.33 -9.98
C LEU A 126 -9.44 -20.07 -9.28
N CYS A 127 -10.44 -19.41 -9.86
CA CYS A 127 -11.03 -18.21 -9.28
C CYS A 127 -11.99 -18.56 -8.16
N GLN A 128 -11.73 -18.01 -6.97
CA GLN A 128 -12.59 -18.11 -5.80
C GLN A 128 -13.18 -16.74 -5.49
N ARG A 129 -14.41 -16.72 -4.95
CA ARG A 129 -15.09 -15.50 -4.54
C ARG A 129 -14.27 -14.79 -3.45
N ARG A 130 -14.06 -13.48 -3.62
CA ARG A 130 -13.40 -12.63 -2.63
C ARG A 130 -14.26 -11.41 -2.37
N LEU A 131 -14.54 -11.13 -1.11
CA LEU A 131 -15.17 -9.86 -0.73
C LEU A 131 -14.16 -8.73 -0.84
N THR A 132 -14.47 -7.73 -1.66
CA THR A 132 -13.67 -6.50 -1.78
C THR A 132 -14.58 -5.29 -1.61
N LEU A 133 -14.05 -4.22 -1.01
CA LEU A 133 -14.78 -2.97 -0.88
C LEU A 133 -15.25 -2.47 -2.26
N GLY A 134 -16.54 -2.19 -2.37
CA GLY A 134 -17.20 -1.77 -3.61
C GLY A 134 -17.81 -2.89 -4.44
N ASP A 135 -17.73 -4.16 -4.02
CA ASP A 135 -18.58 -5.22 -4.58
C ASP A 135 -20.06 -4.95 -4.28
N SER A 136 -20.96 -5.50 -5.09
CA SER A 136 -22.38 -5.24 -4.97
C SER A 136 -23.00 -5.83 -3.69
N ASP A 137 -24.07 -5.21 -3.21
CA ASP A 137 -24.75 -5.63 -1.97
C ASP A 137 -25.22 -7.09 -2.03
N ALA A 138 -25.75 -7.52 -3.18
CA ALA A 138 -26.17 -8.90 -3.37
C ALA A 138 -24.97 -9.86 -3.23
N TYR A 139 -23.87 -9.58 -3.93
CA TYR A 139 -22.65 -10.39 -3.88
C TYR A 139 -22.06 -10.44 -2.46
N PHE A 140 -22.01 -9.29 -1.79
CA PHE A 140 -21.49 -9.12 -0.44
C PHE A 140 -22.29 -9.95 0.56
N ASN A 141 -23.61 -9.75 0.60
CA ASN A 141 -24.48 -10.41 1.57
C ASN A 141 -24.50 -11.93 1.38
N HIS A 142 -24.59 -12.42 0.14
CA HIS A 142 -24.57 -13.87 -0.12
C HIS A 142 -23.27 -14.53 0.34
N THR A 143 -22.13 -13.93 0.03
CA THR A 143 -20.82 -14.51 0.40
C THR A 143 -20.62 -14.45 1.92
N MET A 144 -21.05 -13.36 2.58
CA MET A 144 -20.98 -13.21 4.04
C MET A 144 -21.87 -14.22 4.76
N THR A 145 -23.11 -14.44 4.28
CA THR A 145 -23.99 -15.48 4.85
C THR A 145 -23.38 -16.86 4.73
N GLN A 146 -22.81 -17.23 3.58
CA GLN A 146 -22.13 -18.52 3.40
C GLN A 146 -20.95 -18.69 4.37
N ALA A 147 -20.10 -17.68 4.50
CA ALA A 147 -18.98 -17.69 5.43
C ALA A 147 -19.43 -17.79 6.89
N GLY A 148 -20.49 -17.05 7.26
CA GLY A 148 -21.08 -17.11 8.60
C GLY A 148 -21.67 -18.48 8.92
N SER A 149 -22.43 -19.09 7.99
CA SER A 149 -22.95 -20.44 8.14
C SER A 149 -21.83 -21.47 8.33
N LEU A 150 -20.76 -21.39 7.53
CA LEU A 150 -19.60 -22.27 7.66
C LEU A 150 -18.91 -22.11 9.03
N SER A 151 -18.70 -20.86 9.47
CA SER A 151 -18.10 -20.57 10.77
C SER A 151 -18.94 -21.09 11.94
N ASN A 152 -20.28 -20.95 11.85
CA ASN A 152 -21.20 -21.49 12.85
C ASN A 152 -21.17 -23.02 12.88
N SER A 153 -21.12 -23.68 11.72
CA SER A 153 -20.98 -25.14 11.64
C SER A 153 -19.64 -25.62 12.20
N ALA A 154 -18.55 -24.89 11.97
CA ALA A 154 -17.23 -25.21 12.53
C ALA A 154 -17.21 -25.02 14.06
N SER A 155 -17.85 -23.97 14.56
CA SER A 155 -17.92 -23.66 16.00
C SER A 155 -18.81 -24.64 16.77
N GLY A 156 -19.87 -25.17 16.14
CA GLY A 156 -20.74 -26.19 16.73
C GLY A 156 -20.06 -27.57 16.91
N ALA A 157 -19.07 -27.91 16.08
CA ALA A 157 -18.32 -29.16 16.19
C ALA A 157 -17.31 -29.17 17.35
N ALA A 158 -16.81 -28.00 17.78
CA ALA A 158 -15.88 -27.89 18.91
C ALA A 158 -16.54 -28.08 20.29
N GLY A 159 -17.87 -27.97 20.39
CA GLY A 159 -18.62 -28.10 21.64
C GLY A 159 -19.06 -29.54 21.99
N GLY A 160 -18.90 -30.51 21.09
CA GLY A 160 -19.45 -31.86 21.24
C GLY A 160 -18.51 -32.91 21.87
N ALA A 161 -17.21 -32.62 22.01
CA ALA A 161 -16.22 -33.61 22.46
C ALA A 161 -15.95 -33.61 23.99
N ALA A 162 -16.63 -32.77 24.75
CA ALA A 162 -16.41 -32.62 26.20
C ALA A 162 -17.66 -32.99 27.01
N LYS A 163 -18.07 -34.27 26.97
CA LYS A 163 -18.88 -34.90 28.04
C LYS A 163 -18.88 -36.43 27.88
N THR A 164 -17.82 -37.07 28.39
CA THR A 164 -17.89 -38.45 28.89
C THR A 164 -18.04 -38.36 30.40
N ASN A 165 -19.19 -38.81 30.88
CA ASN A 165 -19.41 -39.14 32.29
C ASN A 165 -18.82 -40.54 32.54
#